data_AF-A0A7S2RIY8-F1
#
_entry.id   AF-A0A7S2RIY8-F1
#
_cell.length_a   1.000
_cell.length_b   1.000
_cell.length_c   1.000
_cell.angle_alpha   90.00
_cell.angle_beta   90.00
_cell.angle_gamma   90.00
#
_symmetry.space_group_name_H-M   'P 1'
#
loop_
_entity.id
_entity.type
_entity.pdbx_description
1 polymer ?
#
loop_
_entity_poly.entity_id
_entity_poly.type
_entity_poly.pdbx_seq_one_letter_code
_entity_poly.pdbx_strand_id
1 'polypeptide(L)'
;GGGGESGRSSSPAHASDGLPSRDDLDELSIKELKALIRRGGMSTTRCVERHDLKERAQEAVVRIHEGRSRAEFQARQLRGTNKHSAIIAGLETIVLEPTDQRDVRVTVFCFHGYQASAKELAVLMGALQKHLAQRGTRFVLPQAPESQWWPIHFASYIFAMMRGEDTKAKKLREVPEGVAECRVLMETFFDAYRQQFQPSDKETFCLMGFSQGAMLALDTALVHLDLPE
;
A
#
# COMPACT_ATOMS: atom_id res chain seq x y z
N GLY A 1 48.52 24.02 45.04
CA GLY A 1 47.42 24.72 44.35
C GLY A 1 47.56 24.45 42.87
N GLY A 2 46.45 24.08 42.21
CA GLY A 2 46.32 23.81 40.77
C GLY A 2 46.80 22.41 40.37
N GLY A 3 46.00 21.47 39.87
CA GLY A 3 44.70 21.56 39.20
C GLY A 3 44.87 21.17 37.73
N GLY A 4 44.40 19.99 37.35
CA GLY A 4 44.50 19.50 35.97
C GLY A 4 43.85 18.13 35.75
N GLU A 5 42.58 17.98 36.13
CA GLU A 5 41.77 16.83 35.69
C GLU A 5 41.10 17.14 34.35
N SER A 6 41.52 16.41 33.32
CA SER A 6 40.88 16.40 32.01
C SER A 6 39.58 15.59 32.08
N GLY A 7 38.45 16.27 32.27
CA GLY A 7 37.12 15.69 32.15
C GLY A 7 36.82 15.34 30.69
N ARG A 8 36.85 14.04 30.35
CA ARG A 8 36.19 13.53 29.14
C ARG A 8 34.70 13.50 29.39
N SER A 9 34.01 14.52 28.87
CA SER A 9 32.58 14.49 28.59
C SER A 9 32.30 13.37 27.58
N SER A 10 31.59 12.33 28.02
CA SER A 10 30.93 11.39 27.13
C SER A 10 29.46 11.36 27.51
N SER A 11 28.66 12.12 26.79
CA SER A 11 27.21 11.90 26.74
C SER A 11 26.93 10.79 25.73
N PRO A 12 26.22 9.71 26.08
CA PRO A 12 25.46 8.97 25.11
C PRO A 12 24.05 9.55 25.07
N ALA A 13 23.82 10.38 24.06
CA ALA A 13 22.48 10.58 23.52
C ALA A 13 22.10 9.36 22.66
N HIS A 14 20.80 9.07 22.61
CA HIS A 14 20.11 8.06 21.79
C HIS A 14 19.81 6.70 22.44
N ALA A 15 18.78 6.68 23.29
CA ALA A 15 17.90 5.51 23.44
C ALA A 15 16.44 5.98 23.66
N SER A 16 15.82 6.63 22.67
CA SER A 16 14.41 7.07 22.79
C SER A 16 13.39 6.00 22.39
N ASP A 17 13.82 4.87 21.80
CA ASP A 17 12.91 4.01 21.02
C ASP A 17 12.69 2.60 21.60
N GLY A 18 13.28 2.29 22.77
CA GLY A 18 13.15 0.98 23.43
C GLY A 18 13.67 -0.21 22.61
N LEU A 19 14.52 0.07 21.61
CA LEU A 19 15.25 -0.91 20.81
C LEU A 19 16.72 -0.88 21.25
N PRO A 20 17.36 -2.05 21.42
CA PRO A 20 18.77 -2.12 21.79
C PRO A 20 19.66 -1.52 20.69
N SER A 21 20.66 -0.75 21.09
CA SER A 21 21.78 -0.35 20.25
C SER A 21 22.60 -1.58 19.81
N ARG A 22 23.53 -1.40 18.87
CA ARG A 22 24.42 -2.50 18.45
C ARG A 22 25.24 -3.02 19.64
N ASP A 23 25.68 -2.12 20.52
CA ASP A 23 26.48 -2.46 21.69
C ASP A 23 25.61 -3.16 22.75
N ASP A 24 24.34 -2.77 22.87
CA ASP A 24 23.39 -3.40 23.80
C ASP A 24 23.10 -4.87 23.41
N LEU A 25 23.20 -5.24 22.13
CA LEU A 25 23.00 -6.62 21.66
C LEU A 25 24.03 -7.59 22.26
N ASP A 26 25.21 -7.11 22.66
CA ASP A 26 26.25 -7.94 23.25
C ASP A 26 25.88 -8.42 24.66
N GLU A 27 25.09 -7.63 25.36
CA GLU A 27 24.63 -7.89 26.72
C GLU A 27 23.37 -8.77 26.76
N LEU A 28 22.63 -8.86 25.64
CA LEU A 28 21.42 -9.67 25.56
C LEU A 28 21.68 -11.17 25.67
N SER A 29 20.80 -11.85 26.40
CA SER A 29 20.74 -13.31 26.45
C SER A 29 20.26 -13.91 25.12
N ILE A 30 20.55 -15.19 24.90
CA ILE A 30 20.06 -15.94 23.72
C ILE A 30 18.53 -15.87 23.61
N LYS A 31 17.80 -15.88 24.73
CA LYS A 31 16.34 -15.81 24.75
C LYS A 31 15.85 -14.45 24.23
N GLU A 32 16.51 -13.36 24.65
CA GLU A 32 16.19 -11.99 24.24
C GLU A 32 16.52 -11.75 22.77
N LEU A 33 17.69 -12.20 22.30
CA LEU A 33 18.05 -12.15 20.88
C LEU A 33 17.01 -12.85 20.00
N LYS A 34 16.60 -14.08 20.36
CA LYS A 34 15.56 -14.82 19.63
C LYS A 34 14.19 -14.11 19.69
N ALA A 35 13.85 -13.48 20.80
CA ALA A 35 12.61 -12.71 20.92
C ALA A 35 12.62 -11.47 20.01
N LEU A 36 13.76 -10.76 19.93
CA LEU A 36 13.94 -9.60 19.08
C LEU A 36 13.86 -9.97 17.58
N ILE A 37 14.51 -11.07 17.18
CA ILE A 37 14.44 -11.61 15.81
C ILE A 37 12.99 -11.93 15.42
N ARG A 38 12.25 -12.62 16.31
CA ARG A 38 10.83 -12.92 16.08
C ARG A 38 9.97 -11.67 16.01
N ARG A 39 10.27 -10.65 16.83
CA ARG A 39 9.57 -9.35 16.78
C ARG A 39 9.77 -8.65 15.43
N GLY A 40 10.91 -8.84 14.79
CA GLY A 40 11.18 -8.40 13.41
C GLY A 40 10.54 -9.28 12.32
N GLY A 41 9.75 -10.30 12.68
CA GLY A 41 9.13 -11.23 11.74
C GLY A 41 10.12 -12.17 11.07
N MET A 42 11.28 -12.41 11.69
CA MET A 42 12.37 -13.21 11.12
C MET A 42 12.51 -14.53 11.86
N SER A 43 13.02 -15.55 11.16
CA SER A 43 13.29 -16.87 11.74
C SER A 43 14.73 -16.98 12.25
N THR A 44 14.92 -17.81 13.27
CA THR A 44 16.21 -18.19 13.86
C THR A 44 16.71 -19.55 13.37
N THR A 45 16.02 -20.22 12.43
CA THR A 45 16.33 -21.61 12.02
C THR A 45 17.74 -21.79 11.46
N ARG A 46 18.38 -20.73 10.96
CA ARG A 46 19.75 -20.76 10.41
C ARG A 46 20.82 -20.18 11.36
N CYS A 47 20.45 -19.81 12.58
CA CYS A 47 21.40 -19.28 13.56
C CYS A 47 21.88 -20.43 14.45
N VAL A 48 23.11 -20.89 14.24
CA VAL A 48 23.71 -22.02 14.96
C VAL A 48 24.43 -21.51 16.20
N GLU A 49 25.15 -20.40 16.06
CA GLU A 49 25.95 -19.81 17.13
C GLU A 49 25.32 -18.52 17.70
N ARG A 50 25.81 -18.09 18.86
CA ARG A 50 25.38 -16.82 19.46
C ARG A 50 25.71 -15.64 18.56
N HIS A 51 26.81 -15.71 17.81
CA HIS A 51 27.19 -14.70 16.83
C HIS A 51 26.12 -14.53 15.73
N ASP A 52 25.65 -15.63 15.13
CA ASP A 52 24.58 -15.61 14.11
C ASP A 52 23.28 -14.98 14.64
N LEU A 53 22.97 -15.22 15.92
CA LEU A 53 21.81 -14.62 16.57
C LEU A 53 21.97 -13.11 16.76
N LYS A 54 23.19 -12.61 17.00
CA LYS A 54 23.45 -11.16 17.12
C LYS A 54 23.30 -10.46 15.79
N GLU A 55 23.93 -10.98 14.73
CA GLU A 55 23.81 -10.41 13.38
C GLU A 55 22.34 -10.40 12.94
N ARG A 56 21.64 -11.51 13.13
CA ARG A 56 20.21 -11.60 12.78
C ARG A 56 19.34 -10.69 13.63
N ALA A 57 19.67 -10.48 14.90
CA ALA A 57 18.98 -9.53 15.76
C ALA A 57 19.21 -8.08 15.31
N GLN A 58 20.41 -7.74 14.84
CA GLN A 58 20.71 -6.43 14.28
C GLN A 58 19.88 -6.16 13.02
N GLU A 59 19.78 -7.12 12.10
CA GLU A 59 18.89 -7.02 10.94
C GLU A 59 17.42 -6.84 11.36
N ALA A 60 16.99 -7.56 12.39
CA ALA A 60 15.64 -7.43 12.92
C ALA A 60 15.38 -6.03 13.52
N VAL A 61 16.35 -5.44 14.22
CA VAL A 61 16.26 -4.05 14.73
C VAL A 61 16.08 -3.06 13.59
N VAL A 62 16.91 -3.17 12.54
CA VAL A 62 16.80 -2.31 11.33
C VAL A 62 15.41 -2.44 10.73
N ARG A 63 14.93 -3.67 10.51
CA ARG A 63 13.60 -3.93 9.93
C ARG A 63 12.46 -3.39 10.78
N ILE A 64 12.56 -3.50 12.11
CA ILE A 64 11.56 -2.93 13.03
C ILE A 64 11.58 -1.40 12.94
N HIS A 65 12.77 -0.79 12.88
CA HIS A 65 12.92 0.66 12.76
C HIS A 65 12.31 1.16 11.43
N GLU A 66 12.67 0.54 10.29
CA GLU A 66 12.08 0.84 8.99
C GLU A 66 10.56 0.69 8.97
N GLY A 67 10.04 -0.40 9.58
CA GLY A 67 8.61 -0.64 9.71
C GLY A 67 7.90 0.46 10.51
N ARG A 68 8.52 0.93 11.61
CA ARG A 68 8.01 2.05 12.42
C ARG A 68 8.05 3.36 11.64
N SER A 69 9.18 3.70 11.02
CA SER A 69 9.30 4.92 10.21
C SER A 69 8.27 4.94 9.08
N ARG A 70 8.02 3.80 8.42
CA ARG A 70 6.96 3.66 7.42
C ARG A 70 5.57 3.89 8.05
N ALA A 71 5.27 3.27 9.18
CA ALA A 71 3.98 3.43 9.85
C ALA A 71 3.74 4.89 10.32
N GLU A 72 4.75 5.55 10.86
CA GLU A 72 4.71 6.95 11.27
C GLU A 72 4.50 7.88 10.07
N PHE A 73 5.21 7.63 8.97
CA PHE A 73 5.02 8.35 7.72
C PHE A 73 3.58 8.20 7.23
N GLN A 74 3.05 6.97 7.19
CA GLN A 74 1.68 6.70 6.78
C GLN A 74 0.65 7.40 7.68
N ALA A 75 0.83 7.32 9.00
CA ALA A 75 -0.03 7.99 9.97
C ALA A 75 0.01 9.51 9.80
N ARG A 76 1.17 10.09 9.48
CA ARG A 76 1.32 11.52 9.19
C ARG A 76 0.59 11.93 7.91
N GLN A 77 0.63 11.10 6.87
CA GLN A 77 -0.08 11.40 5.63
C GLN A 77 -1.60 11.35 5.80
N LEU A 78 -2.09 10.38 6.58
CA LEU A 78 -3.52 10.23 6.88
C LEU A 78 -4.02 11.14 8.00
N ARG A 79 -3.14 11.84 8.71
CA ARG A 79 -3.55 12.77 9.78
C ARG A 79 -4.40 13.90 9.19
N GLY A 80 -5.60 14.06 9.74
CA GLY A 80 -6.55 15.10 9.34
C GLY A 80 -7.39 14.76 8.11
N THR A 81 -7.24 13.57 7.52
CA THR A 81 -8.16 13.10 6.46
C THR A 81 -9.47 12.61 7.07
N ASN A 82 -10.59 12.86 6.40
CA ASN A 82 -11.88 12.28 6.78
C ASN A 82 -12.03 10.88 6.16
N LYS A 83 -11.34 9.90 6.75
CA LYS A 83 -11.25 8.52 6.26
C LYS A 83 -12.28 7.63 6.96
N HIS A 84 -13.00 6.82 6.19
CA HIS A 84 -13.79 5.70 6.71
C HIS A 84 -13.70 4.48 5.79
N SER A 85 -14.20 3.34 6.27
CA SER A 85 -14.35 2.11 5.48
C SER A 85 -15.82 1.90 5.13
N ALA A 86 -16.08 1.37 3.94
CA ALA A 86 -17.39 0.96 3.46
C ALA A 86 -17.28 -0.40 2.77
N ILE A 87 -18.41 -1.08 2.61
CA ILE A 87 -18.53 -2.25 1.73
C ILE A 87 -19.37 -1.82 0.53
N ILE A 88 -18.80 -1.89 -0.67
CA ILE A 88 -19.48 -1.50 -1.92
C ILE A 88 -19.40 -2.69 -2.87
N ALA A 89 -20.56 -3.24 -3.27
CA ALA A 89 -20.63 -4.47 -4.07
C ALA A 89 -19.79 -5.64 -3.50
N GLY A 90 -19.76 -5.77 -2.17
CA GLY A 90 -18.97 -6.81 -1.50
C GLY A 90 -17.47 -6.52 -1.36
N LEU A 91 -16.97 -5.40 -1.90
CA LEU A 91 -15.57 -5.00 -1.78
C LEU A 91 -15.35 -4.10 -0.55
N GLU A 92 -14.38 -4.46 0.28
CA GLU A 92 -13.83 -3.55 1.28
C GLU A 92 -13.28 -2.31 0.58
N THR A 93 -13.79 -1.14 0.93
CA THR A 93 -13.47 0.11 0.26
C THR A 93 -13.07 1.15 1.29
N ILE A 94 -11.91 1.79 1.08
CA ILE A 94 -11.51 2.95 1.86
C ILE A 94 -12.06 4.18 1.15
N VAL A 95 -12.74 5.05 1.89
CA VAL A 95 -13.26 6.32 1.40
C VAL A 95 -12.57 7.46 2.14
N LEU A 96 -12.00 8.40 1.39
CA LEU A 96 -11.48 9.66 1.90
C LEU A 96 -12.42 10.78 1.46
N GLU A 97 -13.21 11.30 2.39
CA GLU A 97 -14.14 12.41 2.17
C GLU A 97 -13.41 13.76 2.22
N PRO A 98 -13.93 14.81 1.56
CA PRO A 98 -13.42 16.17 1.71
C PRO A 98 -13.30 16.57 3.19
N THR A 99 -12.16 17.14 3.56
CA THR A 99 -11.84 17.43 4.96
C THR A 99 -12.67 18.54 5.58
N ASP A 100 -13.28 19.39 4.76
CA ASP A 100 -14.05 20.57 5.18
C ASP A 100 -15.55 20.44 4.92
N GLN A 101 -16.04 19.21 4.73
CA GLN A 101 -17.47 18.88 4.59
C GLN A 101 -18.18 19.63 3.44
N ARG A 102 -17.42 20.20 2.49
CA ARG A 102 -17.99 20.78 1.27
C ARG A 102 -18.57 19.68 0.38
N ASP A 103 -19.45 20.09 -0.52
CA ASP A 103 -20.01 19.20 -1.55
C ASP A 103 -18.90 18.54 -2.38
N VAL A 104 -19.08 17.25 -2.67
CA VAL A 104 -18.20 16.50 -3.55
C VAL A 104 -18.43 16.94 -4.99
N ARG A 105 -17.35 17.38 -5.64
CA ARG A 105 -17.34 17.77 -7.06
C ARG A 105 -16.56 16.80 -7.94
N VAL A 106 -15.61 16.09 -7.34
CA VAL A 106 -14.79 15.10 -8.04
C VAL A 106 -14.68 13.85 -7.16
N THR A 107 -15.08 12.70 -7.70
CA THR A 107 -14.77 11.41 -7.10
C THR A 107 -13.70 10.72 -7.92
N VAL A 108 -12.60 10.37 -7.26
CA VAL A 108 -11.48 9.63 -7.84
C VAL A 108 -11.55 8.19 -7.36
N PHE A 109 -11.79 7.26 -8.28
CA PHE A 109 -11.71 5.82 -8.01
C PHE A 109 -10.26 5.36 -8.21
N CYS A 110 -9.65 4.79 -7.17
CA CYS A 110 -8.22 4.44 -7.18
C CYS A 110 -8.03 2.92 -7.08
N PHE A 111 -7.59 2.30 -8.16
CA PHE A 111 -7.36 0.86 -8.26
C PHE A 111 -5.89 0.51 -8.04
N HIS A 112 -5.60 -0.37 -7.07
CA HIS A 112 -4.24 -0.80 -6.76
C HIS A 112 -3.70 -1.83 -7.78
N GLY A 113 -2.39 -2.07 -7.76
CA GLY A 113 -1.74 -3.06 -8.61
C GLY A 113 -1.87 -4.49 -8.08
N TYR A 114 -1.39 -5.45 -8.88
CA TYR A 114 -1.30 -6.85 -8.51
C TYR A 114 -0.54 -7.04 -7.19
N GLN A 115 -1.09 -7.84 -6.26
CA GLN A 115 -0.56 -8.11 -4.92
C GLN A 115 -0.34 -6.89 -4.01
N ALA A 116 -0.91 -5.74 -4.37
CA ALA A 116 -0.91 -4.54 -3.54
C ALA A 116 -2.20 -4.42 -2.72
N SER A 117 -2.31 -3.37 -1.91
CA SER A 117 -3.54 -3.08 -1.16
C SER A 117 -4.05 -1.66 -1.35
N ALA A 118 -5.37 -1.48 -1.19
CA ALA A 118 -5.99 -0.16 -1.15
C ALA A 118 -5.41 0.74 -0.04
N LYS A 119 -4.93 0.14 1.06
CA LYS A 119 -4.28 0.85 2.17
C LYS A 119 -3.00 1.57 1.74
N GLU A 120 -2.24 1.01 0.80
CA GLU A 120 -1.01 1.63 0.30
C GLU A 120 -1.33 2.86 -0.55
N LEU A 121 -2.35 2.76 -1.42
CA LEU A 121 -2.83 3.91 -2.19
C LEU A 121 -3.46 4.99 -1.29
N ALA A 122 -4.17 4.60 -0.23
CA ALA A 122 -4.82 5.55 0.68
C ALA A 122 -3.81 6.53 1.31
N VAL A 123 -2.57 6.08 1.56
CA VAL A 123 -1.50 6.94 2.08
C VAL A 123 -1.14 8.03 1.07
N LEU A 124 -0.99 7.67 -0.21
CA LEU A 124 -0.72 8.62 -1.29
C LEU A 124 -1.91 9.57 -1.49
N MET A 125 -3.13 9.04 -1.47
CA MET A 125 -4.33 9.85 -1.65
C MET A 125 -4.57 10.79 -0.46
N GLY A 126 -4.25 10.40 0.77
CA GLY A 126 -4.29 11.28 1.94
C GLY A 126 -3.29 12.45 1.83
N ALA A 127 -2.11 12.21 1.28
CA ALA A 127 -1.15 13.27 0.98
C ALA A 127 -1.70 14.22 -0.11
N LEU A 128 -2.24 13.66 -1.19
CA LEU A 128 -2.79 14.43 -2.31
C LEU A 128 -4.05 15.23 -1.92
N GLN A 129 -4.90 14.68 -1.06
CA GLN A 129 -6.13 15.30 -0.60
C GLN A 129 -5.87 16.67 0.05
N LYS A 130 -4.74 16.83 0.77
CA LYS A 130 -4.34 18.12 1.36
C LYS A 130 -4.13 19.20 0.30
N HIS A 131 -3.65 18.83 -0.89
CA HIS A 131 -3.46 19.73 -2.01
C HIS A 131 -4.73 19.92 -2.86
N LEU A 132 -5.67 18.98 -2.79
CA LEU A 132 -6.93 19.02 -3.53
C LEU A 132 -8.15 19.38 -2.65
N ALA A 133 -7.93 19.76 -1.39
CA ALA A 133 -8.99 20.03 -0.41
C ALA A 133 -10.01 21.06 -0.92
N GLN A 134 -9.52 22.09 -1.61
CA GLN A 134 -10.38 23.14 -2.17
C GLN A 134 -11.27 22.67 -3.34
N ARG A 135 -11.08 21.46 -3.86
CA ARG A 135 -11.82 20.95 -5.02
C ARG A 135 -13.01 20.06 -4.67
N GLY A 136 -13.27 19.79 -3.39
CA GLY A 136 -14.35 18.86 -2.99
C GLY A 136 -14.08 17.47 -3.55
N THR A 137 -12.87 16.96 -3.29
CA THR A 137 -12.40 15.69 -3.86
C THR A 137 -12.65 14.55 -2.89
N ARG A 138 -13.40 13.54 -3.32
CA ARG A 138 -13.54 12.24 -2.66
C ARG A 138 -12.60 11.24 -3.32
N PHE A 139 -11.91 10.43 -2.53
CA PHE A 139 -11.18 9.26 -3.04
C PHE A 139 -11.88 7.98 -2.60
N VAL A 140 -12.09 7.07 -3.55
CA VAL A 140 -12.74 5.76 -3.32
C VAL A 140 -11.74 4.69 -3.74
N LEU A 141 -11.28 3.90 -2.77
CA LEU A 141 -10.19 2.94 -2.96
C LEU A 141 -10.68 1.53 -2.63
N PRO A 142 -11.28 0.81 -3.60
CA PRO A 142 -11.70 -0.57 -3.40
C PRO A 142 -10.49 -1.50 -3.29
N GLN A 143 -10.60 -2.50 -2.41
CA GLN A 143 -9.65 -3.59 -2.28
C GLN A 143 -10.05 -4.73 -3.22
N ALA A 144 -9.14 -5.13 -4.10
CA ALA A 144 -9.36 -6.26 -4.99
C ALA A 144 -9.47 -7.58 -4.20
N PRO A 145 -10.33 -8.52 -4.62
CA PRO A 145 -10.37 -9.88 -4.09
C PRO A 145 -8.98 -10.52 -4.15
N GLU A 146 -8.55 -11.17 -3.07
CA GLU A 146 -7.22 -11.82 -3.01
C GLU A 146 -6.05 -10.91 -3.43
N SER A 147 -6.19 -9.59 -3.29
CA SER A 147 -5.20 -8.58 -3.72
C SER A 147 -4.87 -8.58 -5.21
N GLN A 148 -5.79 -9.03 -6.08
CA GLN A 148 -5.64 -8.99 -7.54
C GLN A 148 -7.01 -8.78 -8.21
N TRP A 149 -7.08 -7.97 -9.26
CA TRP A 149 -8.35 -7.73 -9.97
C TRP A 149 -8.76 -8.90 -10.86
N TRP A 150 -7.76 -9.58 -11.41
CA TRP A 150 -7.85 -10.86 -12.10
C TRP A 150 -6.51 -11.60 -11.97
N PRO A 151 -6.45 -12.92 -12.17
CA PRO A 151 -5.20 -13.68 -12.14
C PRO A 151 -4.23 -13.23 -13.25
N ILE A 152 -2.94 -13.14 -12.94
CA ILE A 152 -1.89 -12.92 -13.95
C ILE A 152 -0.97 -14.13 -14.03
N HIS A 153 -1.02 -14.83 -15.16
CA HIS A 153 -0.18 -16.00 -15.44
C HIS A 153 1.17 -15.60 -16.05
N PHE A 154 2.03 -14.93 -15.27
CA PHE A 154 3.32 -14.38 -15.75
C PHE A 154 4.20 -15.43 -16.46
N ALA A 155 4.29 -16.65 -15.92
CA ALA A 155 5.09 -17.71 -16.54
C ALA A 155 4.61 -18.02 -17.97
N SER A 156 3.29 -18.17 -18.16
CA SER A 156 2.69 -18.41 -19.48
C SER A 156 3.00 -17.26 -20.45
N TYR A 157 2.92 -16.02 -19.99
CA TYR A 157 3.27 -14.85 -20.78
C TYR A 157 4.74 -14.85 -21.21
N ILE A 158 5.67 -15.06 -20.27
CA ILE A 158 7.11 -15.10 -20.57
C ILE A 158 7.42 -16.23 -21.55
N PHE A 159 6.86 -17.42 -21.35
CA PHE A 159 7.04 -18.54 -22.29
C PHE A 159 6.53 -18.20 -23.69
N ALA A 160 5.39 -17.53 -23.82
CA ALA A 160 4.88 -17.07 -25.11
C ALA A 160 5.81 -16.03 -25.76
N MET A 161 6.38 -15.11 -24.98
CA MET A 161 7.33 -14.10 -25.45
C MET A 161 8.70 -14.66 -25.86
N MET A 162 9.05 -15.88 -25.45
CA MET A 162 10.27 -16.56 -25.90
C MET A 162 10.06 -17.40 -27.17
N ARG A 163 8.81 -17.54 -27.65
CA ARG A 163 8.49 -18.27 -28.89
C ARG A 163 8.50 -17.34 -30.12
N GLY A 164 8.24 -17.92 -31.29
CA GLY A 164 8.12 -17.19 -32.56
C GLY A 164 7.00 -16.15 -32.58
N GLU A 165 7.06 -15.23 -33.55
CA GLU A 165 6.18 -14.05 -33.65
C GLU A 165 4.68 -14.39 -33.65
N ASP A 166 4.27 -15.48 -34.29
CA ASP A 166 2.87 -15.92 -34.32
C ASP A 166 2.31 -16.22 -32.93
N THR A 167 3.12 -16.86 -32.07
CA THR A 167 2.70 -17.19 -30.70
C THR A 167 2.57 -15.93 -29.85
N LYS A 168 3.46 -14.95 -30.05
CA LYS A 168 3.37 -13.64 -29.39
C LYS A 168 2.11 -12.90 -29.81
N ALA A 169 1.88 -12.81 -31.13
CA ALA A 169 0.73 -12.11 -31.70
C ALA A 169 -0.61 -12.76 -31.29
N LYS A 170 -0.65 -14.08 -31.14
CA LYS A 170 -1.81 -14.77 -30.56
C LYS A 170 -1.99 -14.37 -29.09
N LYS A 171 -0.93 -14.45 -28.28
CA LYS A 171 -1.01 -14.15 -26.85
C LYS A 171 -1.45 -12.71 -26.55
N LEU A 172 -1.02 -11.76 -27.37
CA LEU A 172 -1.40 -10.33 -27.25
C LEU A 172 -2.87 -10.05 -27.58
N ARG A 173 -3.52 -10.91 -28.38
CA ARG A 173 -4.95 -10.78 -28.72
C ARG A 173 -5.87 -11.50 -27.75
N GLU A 174 -5.32 -12.32 -26.86
CA GLU A 174 -6.11 -13.03 -25.85
C GLU A 174 -6.50 -12.08 -24.72
N VAL A 175 -7.80 -12.09 -24.37
CA VAL A 175 -8.28 -11.47 -23.14
C VAL A 175 -7.83 -12.35 -21.97
N PRO A 176 -7.16 -11.80 -20.94
CA PRO A 176 -6.79 -12.57 -19.76
C PRO A 176 -8.00 -13.18 -19.06
N GLU A 177 -7.80 -14.37 -18.49
CA GLU A 177 -8.78 -15.01 -17.60
C GLU A 177 -9.18 -14.07 -16.45
N GLY A 178 -10.47 -14.06 -16.10
CA GLY A 178 -10.99 -13.24 -15.00
C GLY A 178 -11.34 -11.80 -15.39
N VAL A 179 -10.98 -11.31 -16.59
CA VAL A 179 -11.26 -9.93 -16.99
C VAL A 179 -12.76 -9.69 -17.21
N ALA A 180 -13.48 -10.66 -17.78
CA ALA A 180 -14.93 -10.52 -18.00
C ALA A 180 -15.68 -10.44 -16.66
N GLU A 181 -15.30 -11.27 -15.70
CA GLU A 181 -15.82 -11.27 -14.35
C GLU A 181 -15.47 -9.97 -13.62
N CYS A 182 -14.24 -9.45 -13.84
CA CYS A 182 -13.81 -8.18 -13.29
C CYS A 182 -14.64 -6.99 -13.84
N ARG A 183 -15.03 -7.00 -15.12
CA ARG A 183 -15.92 -5.99 -15.70
C ARG A 183 -17.30 -5.99 -15.04
N VAL A 184 -17.90 -7.16 -14.88
CA VAL A 184 -19.19 -7.31 -14.16
C VAL A 184 -19.07 -6.82 -12.72
N LEU A 185 -17.96 -7.13 -12.05
CA LEU A 185 -17.68 -6.63 -10.70
C LEU A 185 -17.59 -5.10 -10.68
N MET A 186 -16.93 -4.47 -11.65
CA MET A 186 -16.83 -3.01 -11.73
C MET A 186 -18.17 -2.35 -12.02
N GLU A 187 -18.95 -2.89 -12.95
CA GLU A 187 -20.32 -2.41 -13.22
C GLU A 187 -21.17 -2.43 -11.94
N THR A 188 -21.18 -3.58 -11.26
CA THR A 188 -21.89 -3.76 -9.98
C THR A 188 -21.38 -2.80 -8.91
N PHE A 189 -20.06 -2.58 -8.86
CA PHE A 189 -19.43 -1.66 -7.92
C PHE A 189 -19.86 -0.21 -8.17
N PHE A 190 -19.87 0.26 -9.41
CA PHE A 190 -20.29 1.63 -9.71
C PHE A 190 -21.78 1.85 -9.46
N ASP A 191 -22.63 0.86 -9.74
CA ASP A 191 -24.05 0.95 -9.43
C ASP A 191 -24.31 0.97 -7.93
N ALA A 192 -23.62 0.11 -7.16
CA ALA A 192 -23.68 0.14 -5.70
C ALA A 192 -23.15 1.47 -5.14
N TYR A 193 -22.07 2.02 -5.70
CA TYR A 193 -21.56 3.34 -5.33
C TYR A 193 -22.61 4.42 -5.56
N ARG A 194 -23.23 4.48 -6.74
CA ARG A 194 -24.26 5.48 -7.07
C ARG A 194 -25.46 5.38 -6.13
N GLN A 195 -25.91 4.17 -5.81
CA GLN A 195 -27.03 3.95 -4.88
C GLN A 195 -26.68 4.40 -3.46
N GLN A 196 -25.48 4.08 -3.00
CA GLN A 196 -25.05 4.34 -1.62
C GLN A 196 -24.68 5.81 -1.38
N PHE A 197 -23.97 6.45 -2.32
CA PHE A 197 -23.43 7.79 -2.15
C PHE A 197 -24.25 8.89 -2.83
N GLN A 198 -25.19 8.52 -3.71
CA GLN A 198 -26.09 9.44 -4.41
C GLN A 198 -25.36 10.68 -4.97
N PRO A 199 -24.33 10.48 -5.82
CA PRO A 199 -23.53 11.57 -6.34
C PRO A 199 -24.41 12.57 -7.10
N SER A 200 -24.11 13.86 -6.94
CA SER A 200 -24.89 14.91 -7.62
C SER A 200 -24.58 14.96 -9.12
N ASP A 201 -25.47 15.53 -9.92
CA ASP A 201 -25.24 15.74 -11.36
C ASP A 201 -24.03 16.65 -11.67
N LYS A 202 -23.51 17.36 -10.66
CA LYS A 202 -22.32 18.22 -10.77
C LYS A 202 -21.03 17.48 -10.38
N GLU A 203 -21.14 16.26 -9.88
CA GLU A 203 -20.01 15.42 -9.51
C GLU A 203 -19.41 14.77 -10.76
N THR A 204 -18.11 14.90 -10.92
CA THR A 204 -17.35 14.27 -12.02
C THR A 204 -16.57 13.08 -11.50
N PHE A 205 -16.47 12.03 -12.32
CA PHE A 205 -15.72 10.83 -11.96
C PHE A 205 -14.37 10.80 -12.67
N CYS A 206 -13.35 10.43 -11.92
CA CYS A 206 -11.99 10.21 -12.42
C CYS A 206 -11.57 8.78 -12.05
N LEU A 207 -11.03 8.06 -13.03
CA LEU A 207 -10.47 6.72 -12.82
C LEU A 207 -8.96 6.83 -12.75
N MET A 208 -8.38 6.27 -11.69
CA MET A 208 -6.95 6.24 -11.45
C MET A 208 -6.54 4.82 -11.10
N GLY A 209 -5.37 4.40 -11.54
CA GLY A 209 -4.83 3.12 -11.11
C GLY A 209 -3.34 3.00 -11.27
N PHE A 210 -2.78 1.98 -10.62
CA PHE A 210 -1.36 1.63 -10.69
C PHE A 210 -1.19 0.19 -11.19
N SER A 211 -0.28 -0.04 -12.14
CA SER A 211 -0.01 -1.38 -12.71
C SER A 211 -1.31 -2.07 -13.18
N GLN A 212 -1.69 -3.22 -12.62
CA GLN A 212 -2.95 -3.89 -12.94
C GLN A 212 -4.17 -2.97 -12.74
N GLY A 213 -4.17 -2.13 -11.71
CA GLY A 213 -5.25 -1.16 -11.50
C GLY A 213 -5.32 -0.08 -12.58
N ALA A 214 -4.19 0.26 -13.23
CA ALA A 214 -4.20 1.19 -14.37
C ALA A 214 -4.85 0.55 -15.60
N MET A 215 -4.60 -0.75 -15.81
CA MET A 215 -5.29 -1.53 -16.84
C MET A 215 -6.79 -1.58 -16.58
N LEU A 216 -7.20 -1.80 -15.32
CA LEU A 216 -8.60 -1.80 -14.92
C LEU A 216 -9.26 -0.43 -15.09
N ALA A 217 -8.58 0.65 -14.71
CA ALA A 217 -9.08 2.01 -14.87
C ALA A 217 -9.36 2.30 -16.35
N LEU A 218 -8.45 1.92 -17.25
CA LEU A 218 -8.60 2.12 -18.69
C LEU A 218 -9.70 1.23 -19.28
N ASP A 219 -9.74 -0.06 -18.91
CA ASP A 219 -10.77 -0.99 -19.37
C ASP A 219 -12.16 -0.51 -18.95
N THR A 220 -12.30 -0.14 -17.68
CA THR A 220 -13.53 0.47 -17.15
C THR A 220 -13.91 1.72 -17.92
N ALA A 221 -12.96 2.62 -18.20
CA ALA A 221 -13.22 3.84 -18.95
C ALA A 221 -13.75 3.53 -20.35
N LEU A 222 -13.15 2.59 -21.07
CA LEU A 222 -13.52 2.27 -22.44
C LEU A 222 -14.83 1.48 -22.56
N VAL A 223 -15.18 0.70 -21.53
CA VAL A 223 -16.36 -0.16 -21.53
C VAL A 223 -17.58 0.56 -20.93
N HIS A 224 -17.39 1.42 -19.93
CA HIS A 224 -18.48 1.99 -19.13
C HIS A 224 -18.62 3.51 -19.21
N LEU A 225 -17.63 4.23 -19.73
CA LEU A 225 -17.86 5.62 -20.13
C LEU A 225 -18.23 5.55 -21.60
N ASP A 226 -19.51 5.79 -21.90
CA ASP A 226 -19.93 6.18 -23.25
C ASP A 226 -19.07 7.38 -23.65
N LEU A 227 -17.98 7.12 -24.39
CA LEU A 227 -17.30 8.19 -25.10
C LEU A 227 -18.31 8.68 -26.11
N PRO A 228 -18.77 9.94 -26.05
CA PRO A 228 -19.59 10.47 -27.11
C PRO A 228 -18.83 10.30 -28.43
N GLU A 229 -19.50 9.73 -29.44
CA GLU A 229 -19.01 9.72 -30.83
C GLU A 229 -18.68 11.14 -31.30
#